data_AF-A0A6G9SDU9-F1
#
_entry.id   AF-A0A6G9SDU9-F1
#
_cell.length_a   1.000
_cell.length_b   1.000
_cell.length_c   1.000
_cell.angle_alpha   90.00
_cell.angle_beta   90.00
_cell.angle_gamma   90.00
#
_symmetry.space_group_name_H-M   'P 1'
#
loop_
_entity.id
_entity.type
_entity.pdbx_description
1 polymer ?
#
loop_
_entity_poly.entity_id
_entity_poly.type
_entity_poly.pdbx_seq_one_letter_code
_entity_poly.pdbx_strand_id
1 'polypeptide(L)' 'MSASYLTIPKFSPGETVEFIGGMGMIVKCSPNSDTWVYHVEMAMGAEPETGRIGYETTVVLLETDIASRETQMVAA' A
#
# COMPACT_ATOMS: atom_id res chain seq x y z
N MET A 1 -21.60 -17.73 -18.36
CA MET A 1 -21.12 -16.63 -17.50
C MET A 1 -20.03 -17.22 -16.64
N SER A 2 -18.76 -16.91 -16.94
CA SER A 2 -17.61 -17.41 -16.21
C SER A 2 -17.52 -16.66 -14.89
N ALA A 3 -17.65 -17.35 -13.75
CA ALA A 3 -17.35 -16.75 -12.46
C ALA A 3 -15.83 -16.53 -12.40
N SER A 4 -15.39 -15.28 -12.39
CA SER A 4 -14.00 -14.94 -12.06
C SER A 4 -13.82 -15.22 -10.56
N TYR A 5 -13.05 -16.26 -10.25
CA TYR A 5 -12.64 -16.52 -8.87
C TYR A 5 -11.67 -15.43 -8.46
N LEU A 6 -12.17 -14.42 -7.75
CA LEU A 6 -11.31 -13.43 -7.13
C LEU A 6 -10.35 -14.16 -6.20
N THR A 7 -9.05 -13.95 -6.42
CA THR A 7 -8.00 -14.47 -5.56
C THR A 7 -8.13 -13.85 -4.17
N ILE A 8 -7.58 -14.50 -3.14
CA ILE A 8 -7.47 -13.89 -1.80
C ILE A 8 -6.41 -12.78 -1.90
N PRO A 9 -6.65 -11.57 -1.35
CA PRO A 9 -5.65 -10.51 -1.38
C PRO A 9 -4.38 -10.97 -0.65
N LYS A 10 -3.22 -10.66 -1.23
CA LYS A 10 -1.92 -11.01 -0.64
C LYS A 10 -1.61 -10.23 0.64
N PHE A 11 -2.17 -9.04 0.79
CA PHE A 11 -1.94 -8.16 1.94
C PHE A 11 -3.25 -7.71 2.58
N SER A 12 -3.18 -7.32 3.85
CA SER A 12 -4.34 -6.90 4.64
C SER A 12 -4.24 -5.44 5.10
N PRO A 13 -5.37 -4.77 5.38
CA PRO A 13 -5.34 -3.48 6.05
C PRO A 13 -4.57 -3.54 7.39
N GLY A 14 -3.75 -2.53 7.66
CA GLY A 14 -2.85 -2.44 8.81
C GLY A 14 -1.43 -2.95 8.55
N GLU A 15 -1.19 -3.66 7.44
CA GLU A 15 0.16 -4.08 7.07
C GLU A 15 0.98 -2.92 6.49
N THR A 16 2.26 -2.85 6.87
CA THR A 16 3.22 -1.93 6.24
C THR A 16 3.85 -2.59 5.02
N VAL A 17 3.81 -1.89 3.90
CA VAL A 17 4.37 -2.34 2.62
C VAL A 17 5.36 -1.33 2.07
N GLU A 18 6.27 -1.82 1.24
CA GLU A 18 7.23 -1.01 0.48
C GLU A 18 6.85 -1.02 -1.00
N PHE A 19 7.08 0.10 -1.69
CA PHE A 19 6.83 0.26 -3.12
C PHE A 19 7.74 1.33 -3.72
N ILE A 20 7.71 1.50 -5.05
CA ILE A 20 8.45 2.57 -5.73
C ILE A 20 7.85 3.92 -5.34
N GLY A 21 8.51 4.63 -4.43
CA GLY A 21 8.05 5.90 -3.87
C GLY A 21 8.13 5.98 -2.34
N GLY A 22 8.29 4.83 -1.67
CA GLY A 22 8.52 4.79 -0.22
C GLY A 22 7.81 3.63 0.45
N MET A 23 7.36 3.88 1.67
CA MET A 23 6.63 2.93 2.49
C MET A 23 5.32 3.54 2.97
N GLY A 24 4.34 2.68 3.19
CA GLY A 24 3.08 3.10 3.78
C GLY A 24 2.30 1.92 4.35
N MET A 25 1.19 2.25 4.99
CA MET A 25 0.29 1.27 5.60
C MET A 25 -0.91 1.05 4.68
N ILE A 26 -1.29 -0.20 4.47
CA ILE A 26 -2.51 -0.51 3.71
C ILE A 26 -3.71 -0.11 4.56
N VAL A 27 -4.59 0.71 3.99
CA VAL A 27 -5.85 1.13 4.64
C VAL A 27 -7.07 0.47 4.01
N LYS A 28 -6.97 -0.01 2.77
CA LYS A 28 -8.07 -0.68 2.05
C LYS A 28 -7.55 -1.56 0.93
N CYS A 29 -8.13 -2.75 0.80
CA CYS A 29 -7.95 -3.64 -0.35
C CYS A 29 -9.24 -3.65 -1.18
N SER A 30 -9.16 -3.53 -2.50
CA SER A 30 -10.32 -3.63 -3.39
C SER A 30 -10.02 -4.60 -4.54
N PRO A 31 -10.99 -5.44 -4.93
CA PRO A 31 -10.82 -6.32 -6.08
C PRO A 31 -10.70 -5.49 -7.37
N ASN A 32 -9.82 -5.92 -8.28
CA ASN A 32 -9.58 -5.28 -9.57
C ASN A 32 -9.36 -6.36 -10.65
N SER A 33 -10.44 -6.69 -11.38
CA SER A 33 -10.45 -7.79 -12.37
C SER A 33 -9.96 -9.11 -11.75
N ASP A 34 -8.76 -9.57 -12.10
CA ASP A 34 -8.16 -10.82 -11.62
C ASP A 34 -7.05 -10.59 -10.58
N THR A 35 -6.96 -9.38 -10.02
CA THR A 35 -5.98 -8.98 -9.00
C THR A 35 -6.60 -8.04 -7.97
N TRP A 36 -5.76 -7.42 -7.14
CA TRP A 36 -6.14 -6.50 -6.09
C TRP A 36 -5.45 -5.15 -6.26
N VAL A 37 -6.17 -4.10 -5.91
CA VAL A 37 -5.61 -2.75 -5.71
C VAL A 37 -5.63 -2.42 -4.22
N TYR A 38 -4.58 -1.73 -3.79
CA TYR A 38 -4.34 -1.39 -2.40
C TYR A 38 -4.27 0.12 -2.26
N HIS A 39 -5.04 0.66 -1.33
CA HIS A 39 -4.90 2.02 -0.88
C HIS A 39 -3.86 2.03 0.23
N VAL A 40 -2.75 2.73 -0.01
CA VAL A 40 -1.61 2.80 0.89
C VAL A 40 -1.49 4.23 1.40
N GLU A 41 -1.67 4.40 2.71
CA GLU A 41 -1.47 5.66 3.40
C GLU A 41 0.01 5.82 3.78
N MET A 42 0.62 6.92 3.34
CA MET A 42 2.00 7.28 3.65
C MET A 42 2.04 8.23 4.84
N ALA A 43 3.11 8.15 5.63
CA ALA A 43 3.36 9.12 6.70
C ALA A 43 3.47 10.53 6.11
N MET A 44 2.72 11.48 6.67
CA MET A 44 2.98 12.91 6.39
C MET A 44 4.36 13.25 6.95
N GLY A 45 5.29 13.55 6.05
CA GLY A 45 6.56 14.17 6.42
C GLY A 45 6.34 15.57 6.99
N ALA A 46 7.41 16.16 7.52
CA ALA A 46 7.41 17.54 8.01
C ALA A 46 6.79 18.49 6.96
N GLU A 47 6.08 19.50 7.44
CA GLU A 47 5.52 20.51 6.55
C GLU A 47 6.68 21.30 5.88
N PRO A 48 6.69 21.43 4.54
CA PRO A 48 7.73 22.17 3.85
C PRO A 48 7.66 23.68 4.16
N GLU A 49 8.80 24.36 4.15
CA GLU A 49 8.90 25.81 4.43
C GLU A 49 8.03 26.66 3.50
N THR A 50 7.94 26.26 2.24
CA THR A 50 6.92 26.74 1.31
C THR A 50 5.76 25.75 1.36
N GLY A 51 4.61 26.18 1.89
CA GLY A 51 3.46 25.33 2.22
C GLY A 51 3.11 24.26 1.17
N ARG A 52 2.54 23.15 1.64
CA ARG A 52 2.21 22.00 0.80
C ARG A 52 0.98 22.30 -0.07
N ILE A 53 1.07 22.03 -1.36
CA ILE A 53 -0.10 22.04 -2.25
C ILE A 53 -0.76 20.66 -2.14
N GLY A 54 -1.78 20.57 -1.28
CA GLY A 54 -2.57 19.35 -1.06
C GLY A 54 -2.22 18.57 0.21
N TYR A 55 -3.13 17.69 0.63
CA TYR A 55 -3.00 16.83 1.82
C TYR A 55 -3.07 15.34 1.47
N GLU A 56 -2.92 14.99 0.19
CA GLU A 56 -3.07 13.63 -0.28
C GLU A 56 -1.93 12.76 0.26
N THR A 57 -2.27 11.84 1.17
CA THR A 57 -1.35 10.86 1.77
C THR A 57 -1.57 9.46 1.25
N THR A 58 -2.62 9.23 0.47
CA THR A 58 -3.02 7.90 0.01
C THR A 58 -2.67 7.71 -1.46
N VAL A 59 -1.98 6.63 -1.77
CA VAL A 59 -1.71 6.19 -3.15
C VAL A 59 -2.41 4.87 -3.40
N VAL A 60 -2.88 4.67 -4.64
CA VAL A 60 -3.49 3.42 -5.08
C VAL A 60 -2.47 2.64 -5.90
N LEU A 61 -2.15 1.42 -5.48
CA LEU A 61 -1.13 0.58 -6.09
C LEU A 61 -1.70 -0.80 -6.45
N LEU A 62 -1.15 -1.42 -7.49
CA LEU A 62 -1.46 -2.81 -7.83
C LEU A 62 -0.73 -3.76 -6.87
N GLU A 63 -1.26 -4.97 -6.72
CA GLU A 63 -0.64 -6.04 -5.94
C GLU A 63 0.82 -6.33 -6.31
N THR A 64 1.19 -6.13 -7.59
CA THR A 64 2.54 -6.35 -8.12
C THR A 64 3.53 -5.23 -7.77
N ASP A 65 3.04 -4.07 -7.36
CA ASP A 65 3.85 -2.88 -7.12
C ASP A 65 4.25 -2.72 -5.65
N ILE A 66 3.75 -3.63 -4.79
CA ILE A 66 3.95 -3.61 -3.33
C ILE A 66 4.65 -4.89 -2.84
N ALA A 67 5.53 -4.74 -1.85
CA ALA A 67 6.24 -5.83 -1.20
C ALA A 67 6.03 -5.81 0.31
N SER A 68 6.04 -6.99 0.94
CA SER A 68 6.00 -7.10 2.40
C SER A 68 7.34 -6.66 2.99
N ARG A 69 7.31 -5.87 4.05
CA ARG A 69 8.51 -5.57 4.82
C ARG A 69 8.81 -6.74 5.74
N GLU A 70 9.70 -7.64 5.33
CA GLU A 70 10.24 -8.64 6.26
C GLU A 70 11.00 -7.90 7.37
N THR A 71 10.50 -8.00 8.60
CA THR A 71 11.25 -7.56 9.77
C THR A 71 12.47 -8.46 9.90
N GLN A 72 13.64 -8.00 9.46
CA GLN A 72 14.90 -8.58 9.90
C GLN A 72 15.05 -8.28 11.41
N MET A 73 14.60 -9.21 12.25
CA MET A 73 15.09 -9.28 13.63
C MET A 73 16.56 -9.72 13.55
N VAL A 74 17.48 -8.76 13.52
CA VAL A 74 18.87 -9.02 13.90
C VAL A 74 18.90 -9.03 15.43
N ALA A 75 18.86 -10.23 16.00
CA ALA A 75 19.18 -10.42 17.42
C ALA A 75 20.67 -10.14 17.62
N ALA A 76 20.97 -9.19 18.52
CA ALA A 76 22.32 -8.91 19.01
C ALA A 76 22.74 -9.92 20.08
#